data_AF-A0A409W6R7-F1
#
_entry.id   AF-A0A409W6R7-F1
#
_cell.length_a   1.000
_cell.length_b   1.000
_cell.length_c   1.000
_cell.angle_alpha   90.00
_cell.angle_beta   90.00
_cell.angle_gamma   90.00
#
_symmetry.space_group_name_H-M   'P 1'
#
loop_
_entity.id
_entity.type
_entity.pdbx_description
1 polymer ?
#
loop_
_entity_poly.entity_id
_entity_poly.type
_entity_poly.pdbx_seq_one_letter_code
_entity_poly.pdbx_strand_id
1 'polypeptide(L)'
;MSAVAVANDQQTLPNTQACTSAIVDDIPIELFTRNHINFISAHAAGGVPLLKGTLLDNEKGKHPNIIDVTALQKKLKVQPGCLTYAQFLEAKENYIKFQTRRDSGNGSWIALHREHFDFFTSQDDAEVYYHSWKELEVELRRPWRINESRFPMSVYLSRWISMVDTHGIRAQLQAALEATDSSNSGEVLSEVVGRPRPVSRLL
;
A
#
# COMPACT_ATOMS: atom_id res chain seq x y z
N MET A 1 58.63 3.42 35.12
CA MET A 1 58.12 2.13 35.64
C MET A 1 56.60 2.26 35.65
N SER A 2 55.94 1.79 34.59
CA SER A 2 55.09 0.58 34.57
C SER A 2 53.82 0.71 35.42
N ALA A 3 52.60 0.35 35.01
CA ALA A 3 52.01 -0.05 33.74
C ALA A 3 50.47 -0.07 33.93
N VAL A 4 49.73 0.28 32.88
CA VAL A 4 48.42 -0.25 32.40
C VAL A 4 47.56 -1.10 33.35
N ALA A 5 46.29 -0.71 33.50
CA ALA A 5 45.13 -1.61 33.31
C ALA A 5 43.88 -0.81 32.87
N VAL A 6 43.41 -1.13 31.67
CA VAL A 6 42.12 -0.73 31.08
C VAL A 6 41.04 -1.67 31.64
N ALA A 7 39.91 -1.12 32.09
CA ALA A 7 38.67 -1.87 32.18
C ALA A 7 37.51 -0.93 31.82
N ASN A 8 36.94 -1.25 30.66
CA ASN A 8 35.82 -0.66 29.97
C ASN A 8 34.55 -1.28 30.58
N ASP A 9 33.70 -0.51 31.23
CA ASP A 9 32.34 -0.96 31.60
C ASP A 9 31.34 0.11 31.15
N GLN A 10 30.95 0.01 29.88
CA GLN A 10 29.63 0.42 29.48
C GLN A 10 28.63 -0.45 30.23
N GLN A 11 27.94 0.12 31.21
CA GLN A 11 26.76 -0.51 31.80
C GLN A 11 25.71 -0.69 30.70
N THR A 12 25.66 -1.91 30.22
CA THR A 12 24.67 -2.48 29.33
C THR A 12 23.29 -2.35 29.95
N LEU A 13 22.42 -1.61 29.28
CA LEU A 13 20.97 -1.70 29.48
C LEU A 13 20.54 -3.15 29.24
N PRO A 14 19.61 -3.70 30.04
CA PRO A 14 19.18 -5.08 29.88
C PRO A 14 18.56 -5.29 28.50
N ASN A 15 19.21 -6.18 27.76
CA ASN A 15 18.79 -6.75 26.48
C ASN A 15 17.30 -7.13 26.55
N THR A 16 16.47 -6.35 25.88
CA THR A 16 15.08 -6.71 25.59
C THR A 16 15.09 -7.50 24.28
N GLN A 17 15.40 -8.79 24.37
CA GLN A 17 15.20 -9.79 23.32
C GLN A 17 14.75 -11.06 24.06
N ALA A 18 13.69 -11.78 23.69
CA ALA A 18 13.07 -11.88 22.40
C ALA A 18 11.60 -12.31 22.58
N CYS A 19 10.68 -11.59 21.94
CA CYS A 19 9.44 -12.19 21.44
C CYS A 19 9.57 -12.33 19.92
N THR A 20 10.56 -13.10 19.48
CA THR A 20 10.57 -13.64 18.12
C THR A 20 9.79 -14.94 18.14
N SER A 21 8.46 -14.84 18.06
CA SER A 21 7.66 -15.91 17.46
C SER A 21 6.63 -15.30 16.51
N ALA A 22 6.99 -15.38 15.23
CA ALA A 22 6.12 -15.44 14.06
C ALA A 22 4.86 -14.53 13.99
N ILE A 23 4.97 -13.52 13.11
CA ILE A 23 3.96 -13.14 12.11
C ILE A 23 2.60 -12.67 12.67
N VAL A 24 2.51 -11.43 13.17
CA VAL A 24 1.25 -10.64 13.11
C VAL A 24 1.55 -9.13 12.95
N ASP A 25 2.33 -8.72 11.94
CA ASP A 25 2.62 -7.29 11.70
C ASP A 25 2.23 -6.75 10.31
N ASP A 26 1.60 -7.57 9.47
CA ASP A 26 1.02 -7.09 8.20
C ASP A 26 -0.49 -7.28 8.20
N ILE A 27 -1.18 -6.66 9.16
CA ILE A 27 -2.64 -6.54 9.07
C ILE A 27 -2.93 -5.58 7.91
N PRO A 28 -3.62 -6.03 6.85
CA PRO A 28 -3.92 -5.20 5.70
C PRO A 28 -4.77 -4.00 6.11
N ILE A 29 -4.40 -2.81 5.62
CA ILE A 29 -5.18 -1.58 5.83
C ILE A 29 -6.62 -1.75 5.32
N GLU A 30 -6.83 -2.59 4.32
CA GLU A 30 -8.13 -2.82 3.71
C GLU A 30 -9.14 -3.47 4.67
N LEU A 31 -8.69 -4.09 5.76
CA LEU A 31 -9.56 -4.57 6.84
C LEU A 31 -10.08 -3.45 7.77
N PHE A 32 -9.52 -2.24 7.66
CA PHE A 32 -9.85 -1.10 8.53
C PHE A 32 -10.88 -0.14 7.93
N THR A 33 -11.54 -0.52 6.84
CA THR A 33 -12.76 0.20 6.42
C THR A 33 -13.85 0.01 7.47
N ARG A 34 -14.76 0.98 7.60
CA ARG A 34 -15.83 0.90 8.60
C ARG A 34 -16.74 -0.32 8.40
N ASN A 35 -16.99 -0.69 7.15
CA ASN A 35 -17.78 -1.87 6.84
C ASN A 35 -17.12 -3.15 7.38
N HIS A 36 -15.81 -3.31 7.20
CA HIS A 36 -15.09 -4.48 7.68
C HIS A 36 -14.93 -4.48 9.21
N ILE A 37 -14.68 -3.33 9.82
CA ILE A 37 -14.64 -3.21 11.29
C ILE A 37 -15.99 -3.58 11.89
N ASN A 38 -17.09 -3.04 11.36
CA ASN A 38 -18.44 -3.37 11.81
C ASN A 38 -18.74 -4.86 11.64
N PHE A 39 -18.32 -5.48 10.54
CA PHE A 39 -18.45 -6.91 10.34
C PHE A 39 -17.71 -7.70 11.42
N ILE A 40 -16.46 -7.36 11.70
CA ILE A 40 -15.63 -8.03 12.73
C ILE A 40 -16.29 -7.88 14.10
N SER A 41 -16.75 -6.68 14.45
CA SER A 41 -17.41 -6.42 15.74
C SER A 41 -18.73 -7.18 15.88
N ALA A 42 -19.58 -7.19 14.85
CA ALA A 42 -20.87 -7.88 14.89
C ALA A 42 -20.72 -9.41 14.95
N HIS A 43 -19.61 -9.95 14.43
CA HIS A 43 -19.37 -11.39 14.36
C HIS A 43 -18.32 -11.88 15.35
N ALA A 44 -17.93 -11.06 16.33
CA ALA A 44 -16.91 -11.40 17.31
C ALA A 44 -17.22 -12.67 18.13
N ALA A 45 -18.50 -13.00 18.30
CA ALA A 45 -18.96 -14.16 19.07
C ALA A 45 -18.88 -15.51 18.32
N GLY A 46 -18.52 -15.55 17.03
CA GLY A 46 -18.41 -16.83 16.32
C GLY A 46 -18.41 -16.79 14.79
N GLY A 47 -18.33 -15.62 14.15
CA GLY A 47 -18.28 -15.50 12.68
C GLY A 47 -16.94 -15.02 12.13
N VAL A 48 -15.97 -14.69 12.98
CA VAL A 48 -14.60 -14.32 12.58
C VAL A 48 -13.74 -15.59 12.57
N PRO A 49 -12.94 -15.86 11.53
CA PRO A 49 -12.03 -17.00 11.51
C PRO A 49 -10.94 -16.81 12.58
N LEU A 50 -10.67 -17.88 13.34
CA LEU A 50 -9.75 -17.87 14.46
C LEU A 50 -8.65 -18.92 14.25
N LEU A 51 -7.44 -18.58 14.65
CA LEU A 51 -6.31 -19.50 14.80
C LEU A 51 -5.96 -19.64 16.28
N LYS A 52 -5.40 -20.80 16.65
CA LYS A 52 -4.82 -20.98 17.98
C LYS A 52 -3.52 -20.20 18.04
N GLY A 53 -3.45 -19.21 18.91
CA GLY A 53 -2.25 -18.46 19.18
C GLY A 53 -1.18 -19.31 19.88
N THR A 54 0.05 -18.83 19.85
CA THR A 54 1.16 -19.47 20.56
C THR A 54 1.20 -18.91 21.98
N LEU A 55 1.37 -19.78 22.97
CA LEU A 55 1.68 -19.36 24.33
C LEU A 55 3.17 -19.07 24.42
N LEU A 56 3.55 -18.08 25.22
CA LEU A 56 4.98 -17.88 25.52
C LEU A 56 5.51 -19.07 26.34
N ASP A 57 6.82 -19.30 26.28
CA ASP A 57 7.47 -20.46 26.93
C ASP A 57 7.21 -20.53 28.45
N ASN A 58 6.89 -19.39 29.07
CA ASN A 58 6.57 -19.24 30.48
C ASN A 58 5.06 -19.25 30.81
N GLU A 59 4.19 -19.31 29.80
CA GLU A 59 2.74 -19.30 29.98
C GLU A 59 2.17 -20.72 30.00
N LYS A 60 1.41 -21.04 31.05
CA LYS A 60 0.66 -22.30 31.17
C LYS A 60 -0.83 -22.03 31.00
N GLY A 61 -1.51 -22.77 30.15
CA GLY A 61 -2.96 -22.63 29.99
C GLY A 61 -3.48 -23.05 28.62
N LYS A 62 -4.69 -22.56 28.30
CA LYS A 62 -5.25 -22.68 26.95
C LYS A 62 -4.65 -21.60 26.06
N HIS A 63 -4.20 -22.01 24.88
CA HIS A 63 -3.78 -21.08 23.83
C HIS A 63 -4.88 -20.05 23.53
N PRO A 64 -4.55 -18.75 23.45
CA PRO A 64 -5.53 -17.73 23.10
C PRO A 64 -6.01 -17.95 21.67
N ASN A 65 -7.27 -17.62 21.39
CA ASN A 65 -7.75 -17.56 20.00
C ASN A 65 -7.38 -16.20 19.43
N ILE A 66 -6.64 -16.19 18.31
CA ILE A 66 -6.25 -14.99 17.57
C ILE A 66 -7.05 -14.96 16.27
N ILE A 67 -7.38 -13.77 15.77
CA ILE A 67 -8.02 -13.63 14.47
C ILE A 67 -7.06 -14.09 13.38
N ASP A 68 -7.51 -15.03 12.54
CA ASP A 68 -6.78 -15.40 11.33
C ASP A 68 -6.99 -14.34 10.26
N VAL A 69 -6.03 -13.42 10.16
CA VAL A 69 -6.03 -12.30 9.19
C VAL A 69 -6.11 -12.80 7.76
N THR A 70 -5.41 -13.90 7.42
CA THR A 70 -5.38 -14.42 6.05
C THR A 70 -6.72 -15.06 5.67
N ALA A 71 -7.31 -15.84 6.58
CA ALA A 71 -8.64 -16.39 6.36
C ALA A 71 -9.71 -15.29 6.34
N LEU A 72 -9.56 -14.25 7.17
CA LEU A 72 -10.48 -13.11 7.20
C LEU A 72 -10.44 -12.32 5.89
N GLN A 73 -9.25 -12.05 5.34
CA GLN A 73 -9.12 -11.42 4.02
C GLN A 73 -9.81 -12.23 2.93
N LYS A 74 -9.59 -13.55 2.89
CA LYS A 74 -10.26 -14.45 1.93
C LYS A 74 -11.78 -14.41 2.08
N LYS A 75 -12.27 -14.44 3.32
CA LYS A 75 -13.70 -14.39 3.62
C LYS A 75 -14.35 -13.07 3.18
N LEU A 76 -13.66 -11.96 3.42
CA LEU A 76 -14.13 -10.62 3.05
C LEU A 76 -13.77 -10.24 1.60
N LYS A 77 -13.08 -11.12 0.85
CA LYS A 77 -12.59 -10.88 -0.52
C LYS A 77 -11.75 -9.61 -0.63
N VAL A 78 -10.94 -9.36 0.40
CA VAL A 78 -10.09 -8.17 0.52
C VAL A 78 -8.75 -8.42 -0.15
N GLN A 79 -8.41 -7.58 -1.13
CA GLN A 79 -7.14 -7.62 -1.84
C GLN A 79 -6.32 -6.35 -1.56
N PRO A 80 -4.98 -6.43 -1.57
CA PRO A 80 -4.15 -5.23 -1.44
C PRO A 80 -4.47 -4.19 -2.52
N GLY A 81 -4.58 -2.92 -2.14
CA GLY A 81 -4.84 -1.82 -3.08
C GLY A 81 -6.26 -1.84 -3.70
N CYS A 82 -7.21 -2.58 -3.12
CA CYS A 82 -8.59 -2.66 -3.61
C CYS A 82 -9.47 -1.47 -3.19
N LEU A 83 -8.98 -0.59 -2.31
CA LEU A 83 -9.75 0.55 -1.83
C LEU A 83 -9.88 1.62 -2.91
N THR A 84 -10.94 2.40 -2.82
CA THR A 84 -11.02 3.75 -3.41
C THR A 84 -10.26 4.75 -2.55
N TYR A 85 -9.95 5.94 -3.06
CA TYR A 85 -9.23 6.96 -2.30
C TYR A 85 -9.95 7.33 -0.99
N ALA A 86 -11.27 7.56 -1.04
CA ALA A 86 -12.07 7.84 0.15
C ALA A 86 -12.04 6.69 1.18
N GLN A 87 -12.14 5.44 0.71
CA GLN A 87 -12.03 4.27 1.58
C GLN A 87 -10.63 4.12 2.17
N PHE A 88 -9.58 4.47 1.42
CA PHE A 88 -8.22 4.48 1.90
C PHE A 88 -8.02 5.52 3.01
N LEU A 89 -8.54 6.73 2.86
CA LEU A 89 -8.48 7.75 3.92
C LEU A 89 -9.19 7.29 5.19
N GLU A 90 -10.38 6.70 5.07
CA GLU A 90 -11.08 6.13 6.21
C GLU A 90 -10.26 5.00 6.87
N ALA A 91 -9.76 4.07 6.06
CA ALA A 91 -9.01 2.93 6.53
C ALA A 91 -7.70 3.35 7.19
N LYS A 92 -7.01 4.37 6.67
CA LYS A 92 -5.83 5.01 7.26
C LYS A 92 -6.12 5.44 8.68
N GLU A 93 -7.17 6.23 8.88
CA GLU A 93 -7.50 6.77 10.21
C GLU A 93 -7.82 5.66 11.23
N ASN A 94 -8.56 4.65 10.80
CA ASN A 94 -8.88 3.51 11.67
C ASN A 94 -7.66 2.65 11.96
N TYR A 95 -6.77 2.45 10.98
CA TYR A 95 -5.50 1.74 11.14
C TYR A 95 -4.59 2.47 12.14
N ILE A 96 -4.45 3.79 12.00
CA ILE A 96 -3.68 4.62 12.93
C ILE A 96 -4.26 4.55 14.35
N LYS A 97 -5.59 4.61 14.51
CA LYS A 97 -6.23 4.43 15.83
C LYS A 97 -5.95 3.06 16.44
N PHE A 98 -6.02 2.01 15.63
CA PHE A 98 -5.70 0.65 16.07
C PHE A 98 -4.24 0.54 16.51
N GLN A 99 -3.30 1.01 15.68
CA GLN A 99 -1.87 0.98 16.00
C GLN A 99 -1.55 1.84 17.23
N THR A 100 -2.19 2.99 17.40
CA THR A 100 -2.03 3.85 18.59
C THR A 100 -2.42 3.12 19.87
N ARG A 101 -3.48 2.29 19.84
CA ARG A 101 -3.89 1.48 21.00
C ARG A 101 -2.94 0.31 21.27
N ARG A 102 -2.28 -0.18 20.22
CA ARG A 102 -1.31 -1.28 20.30
C ARG A 102 0.06 -0.81 20.79
N ASP A 103 0.47 0.41 20.43
CA ASP A 103 1.76 1.00 20.79
C ASP A 103 1.76 1.41 22.27
N SER A 104 1.96 0.44 23.16
CA SER A 104 2.16 0.66 24.60
C SER A 104 3.61 1.07 24.87
N GLY A 105 4.00 2.28 24.46
CA GLY A 105 5.38 2.78 24.57
C GLY A 105 5.56 4.25 24.13
N ASN A 106 6.79 4.62 23.73
CA ASN A 106 7.16 6.00 23.33
C ASN A 106 6.51 6.48 22.00
N GLY A 107 5.60 5.72 21.39
CA GLY A 107 4.92 6.13 20.16
C GLY A 107 5.78 6.08 18.90
N SER A 108 6.95 5.44 18.95
CA SER A 108 7.88 5.42 17.82
C SER A 108 7.33 4.63 16.63
N TRP A 109 6.56 3.57 16.88
CA TRP A 109 5.98 2.74 15.82
C TRP A 109 4.77 3.40 15.17
N ILE A 110 3.95 4.11 15.94
CA ILE A 110 2.84 4.88 15.36
C ILE A 110 3.33 6.08 14.54
N ALA A 111 4.38 6.78 14.99
CA ALA A 111 4.96 7.91 14.27
C ALA A 111 5.40 7.50 12.87
N LEU A 112 6.09 6.37 12.80
CA LEU A 112 6.46 5.71 11.56
C LEU A 112 5.24 5.51 10.64
N HIS A 113 4.16 4.87 11.13
CA HIS A 113 2.98 4.62 10.29
C HIS A 113 2.33 5.90 9.78
N ARG A 114 2.34 6.97 10.59
CA ARG A 114 1.85 8.29 10.18
C ARG A 114 2.69 8.85 9.05
N GLU A 115 4.02 8.89 9.19
CA GLU A 115 4.93 9.38 8.15
C GLU A 115 4.70 8.66 6.81
N HIS A 116 4.51 7.34 6.84
CA HIS A 116 4.21 6.55 5.64
C HIS A 116 2.93 6.99 4.93
N PHE A 117 1.79 7.02 5.63
CA PHE A 117 0.53 7.35 4.98
C PHE A 117 0.40 8.84 4.66
N ASP A 118 0.95 9.69 5.51
CA ASP A 118 0.94 11.14 5.31
C ASP A 118 1.78 11.50 4.09
N PHE A 119 2.89 10.82 3.82
CA PHE A 119 3.63 11.00 2.57
C PHE A 119 2.71 10.92 1.34
N PHE A 120 1.88 9.88 1.21
CA PHE A 120 1.02 9.74 0.03
C PHE A 120 -0.16 10.71 0.04
N THR A 121 -0.73 10.95 1.21
CA THR A 121 -1.96 11.77 1.33
C THR A 121 -1.68 13.28 1.36
N SER A 122 -0.44 13.71 1.58
CA SER A 122 -0.03 15.11 1.57
C SER A 122 0.52 15.61 0.23
N GLN A 123 0.59 14.76 -0.80
CA GLN A 123 1.07 15.20 -2.12
C GLN A 123 0.01 16.04 -2.83
N ASP A 124 0.46 16.96 -3.67
CA ASP A 124 -0.42 17.66 -4.60
C ASP A 124 -1.08 16.63 -5.53
N ASP A 125 -2.38 16.82 -5.78
CA ASP A 125 -3.19 15.93 -6.62
C ASP A 125 -3.16 14.44 -6.19
N ALA A 126 -2.95 14.17 -4.90
CA ALA A 126 -2.92 12.80 -4.37
C ALA A 126 -4.16 11.97 -4.76
N GLU A 127 -5.35 12.58 -4.80
CA GLU A 127 -6.56 11.89 -5.26
C GLU A 127 -6.49 11.52 -6.75
N VAL A 128 -6.02 12.43 -7.61
CA VAL A 128 -5.91 12.23 -9.06
C VAL A 128 -4.95 11.08 -9.37
N TYR A 129 -3.80 11.06 -8.69
CA TYR A 129 -2.80 10.01 -8.88
C TYR A 129 -3.10 8.72 -8.12
N TYR A 130 -4.23 8.61 -7.41
CA TYR A 130 -4.50 7.50 -6.50
C TYR A 130 -4.35 6.13 -7.13
N HIS A 131 -4.89 5.94 -8.34
CA HIS A 131 -4.77 4.67 -9.06
C HIS A 131 -3.32 4.29 -9.38
N SER A 132 -2.43 5.27 -9.48
CA SER A 132 -1.02 5.07 -9.80
C SER A 132 -0.18 4.81 -8.56
N TRP A 133 -0.46 5.49 -7.44
CA TRP A 133 0.37 5.35 -6.24
C TRP A 133 -0.14 4.31 -5.24
N LYS A 134 -1.41 3.86 -5.29
CA LYS A 134 -1.93 2.88 -4.33
C LYS A 134 -1.16 1.55 -4.34
N GLU A 135 -0.64 1.13 -5.50
CA GLU A 135 0.20 -0.08 -5.60
C GLU A 135 1.60 0.20 -5.04
N LEU A 136 2.15 1.37 -5.33
CA LEU A 136 3.43 1.82 -4.77
C LEU A 136 3.38 1.90 -3.23
N GLU A 137 2.27 2.36 -2.66
CA GLU A 137 2.06 2.42 -1.22
C GLU A 137 2.12 1.01 -0.59
N VAL A 138 1.42 0.02 -1.18
CA VAL A 138 1.49 -1.38 -0.76
C VAL A 138 2.91 -1.93 -0.83
N GLU A 139 3.65 -1.62 -1.90
CA GLU A 139 5.04 -2.05 -2.07
C GLU A 139 5.97 -1.45 -1.01
N LEU A 140 5.83 -0.16 -0.71
CA LEU A 140 6.71 0.55 0.22
C LEU A 140 6.39 0.27 1.69
N ARG A 141 5.16 -0.17 2.00
CA ARG A 141 4.73 -0.48 3.37
C ARG A 141 5.50 -1.66 3.98
N ARG A 142 5.88 -2.66 3.18
CA ARG A 142 6.48 -3.92 3.68
C ARG A 142 7.97 -3.82 4.04
N PRO A 143 8.88 -3.33 3.17
CA PRO A 143 10.32 -3.40 3.39
C PRO A 143 10.80 -2.52 4.54
N TRP A 144 10.11 -1.40 4.76
CA TRP A 144 10.46 -0.44 5.79
C TRP A 144 10.23 -0.95 7.23
N ARG A 145 9.35 -1.95 7.42
CA ARG A 145 9.17 -2.62 8.73
C ARG A 145 10.32 -3.55 9.11
N ILE A 146 11.05 -4.07 8.13
CA ILE A 146 12.10 -5.09 8.36
C ILE A 146 13.44 -4.44 8.76
N ASN A 147 13.67 -3.20 8.34
CA ASN A 147 15.00 -2.58 8.46
C ASN A 147 15.18 -1.66 9.69
N GLU A 148 14.20 -1.59 10.61
CA GLU A 148 14.25 -0.89 11.92
C GLU A 148 14.99 0.47 11.95
N SER A 149 15.03 1.19 10.83
CA SER A 149 15.79 2.41 10.70
C SER A 149 15.05 3.35 9.76
N ARG A 150 14.59 4.46 10.37
CA ARG A 150 14.07 5.72 9.82
C ARG A 150 13.33 5.68 8.48
N PHE A 151 12.18 6.36 8.43
CA PHE A 151 11.44 6.62 7.20
C PHE A 151 12.37 7.12 6.07
N PRO A 152 12.62 6.32 5.01
CA PRO A 152 13.63 6.64 4.00
C PRO A 152 13.05 7.61 2.97
N MET A 153 12.90 8.88 3.36
CA MET A 153 12.25 9.92 2.57
C MET A 153 12.76 10.03 1.13
N SER A 154 14.07 9.86 0.91
CA SER A 154 14.66 9.88 -0.44
C SER A 154 14.12 8.77 -1.35
N VAL A 155 13.86 7.58 -0.80
CA VAL A 155 13.26 6.46 -1.54
C VAL A 155 11.83 6.77 -1.91
N TYR A 156 11.04 7.32 -0.97
CA TYR A 156 9.64 7.70 -1.22
C TYR A 156 9.54 8.78 -2.30
N LEU A 157 10.33 9.85 -2.20
CA LEU A 157 10.38 10.91 -3.21
C LEU A 157 10.80 10.39 -4.58
N SER A 158 11.87 9.58 -4.65
CA SER A 158 12.35 9.01 -5.90
C SER A 158 11.26 8.16 -6.58
N ARG A 159 10.56 7.35 -5.81
CA ARG A 159 9.47 6.50 -6.32
C ARG A 159 8.25 7.33 -6.73
N TRP A 160 7.91 8.36 -5.98
CA TRP A 160 6.81 9.26 -6.30
C TRP A 160 7.04 9.99 -7.62
N ILE A 161 8.22 10.60 -7.81
CA ILE A 161 8.59 11.28 -9.05
C ILE A 161 8.49 10.33 -10.24
N SER A 162 9.08 9.13 -10.12
CA SER A 162 9.01 8.11 -11.17
C SER A 162 7.57 7.69 -11.49
N MET A 163 6.70 7.61 -10.48
CA MET A 163 5.28 7.29 -10.66
C MET A 163 4.54 8.42 -11.40
N VAL A 164 4.76 9.69 -11.01
CA VAL A 164 4.15 10.86 -11.69
C VAL A 164 4.60 10.94 -13.15
N ASP A 165 5.89 10.77 -13.42
CA ASP A 165 6.42 10.76 -14.79
C ASP A 165 5.78 9.65 -15.64
N THR A 166 5.70 8.44 -15.08
CA THR A 166 5.09 7.28 -15.75
C THR A 166 3.60 7.52 -16.02
N HIS A 167 2.88 8.12 -15.06
CA HIS A 167 1.47 8.48 -15.24
C HIS A 167 1.29 9.52 -16.34
N GLY A 168 2.14 10.56 -16.37
CA GLY A 168 2.12 11.58 -17.42
C GLY A 168 2.34 11.00 -18.81
N ILE A 169 3.33 10.11 -18.96
CA ILE A 169 3.60 9.40 -20.23
C ILE A 169 2.38 8.54 -20.63
N ARG A 170 1.79 7.80 -19.69
CA ARG A 170 0.63 6.95 -19.95
C ARG A 170 -0.57 7.78 -20.42
N ALA A 171 -0.83 8.91 -19.78
CA ALA A 171 -1.91 9.81 -20.15
C ALA A 171 -1.71 10.39 -21.56
N GLN A 172 -0.49 10.80 -21.90
CA GLN A 172 -0.16 11.29 -23.26
C GLN A 172 -0.34 10.19 -24.32
N LEU A 173 0.11 8.96 -24.02
CA LEU A 173 -0.04 7.83 -24.93
C LEU A 173 -1.52 7.49 -25.17
N GLN A 174 -2.33 7.50 -24.11
CA GLN A 174 -3.77 7.24 -24.22
C GLN A 174 -4.46 8.31 -25.08
N ALA A 175 -4.15 9.59 -24.85
CA ALA A 175 -4.70 10.68 -25.65
C ALA A 175 -4.31 10.57 -27.14
N ALA A 176 -3.07 10.15 -27.43
CA ALA A 176 -2.61 9.94 -28.80
C ALA A 176 -3.35 8.79 -29.50
N LEU A 177 -3.60 7.68 -28.79
CA LEU A 177 -4.36 6.53 -29.31
C LEU A 177 -5.81 6.92 -29.63
N GLU A 178 -6.48 7.63 -28.72
CA GLU A 178 -7.86 8.10 -28.91
C GLU A 178 -7.98 9.10 -30.09
N ALA A 179 -6.96 9.94 -30.29
CA ALA A 179 -6.90 10.83 -31.46
C ALA A 179 -6.74 10.06 -32.78
N THR A 180 -5.98 8.96 -32.81
CA THR A 180 -5.82 8.14 -34.01
C THR A 180 -7.09 7.36 -34.39
N ASP A 181 -7.81 6.83 -33.40
CA ASP A 181 -9.09 6.12 -33.65
C ASP A 181 -10.18 7.07 -34.16
N SER A 182 -10.18 8.31 -33.67
CA SER A 182 -11.08 9.37 -34.13
C SER A 182 -10.75 9.82 -35.56
N SER A 183 -9.47 9.83 -35.94
CA SER A 183 -9.02 10.20 -37.29
C SER A 183 -9.33 9.12 -38.34
N ASN A 184 -9.18 7.85 -38.00
CA ASN A 184 -9.51 6.73 -38.91
C ASN A 184 -11.02 6.55 -39.14
N SER A 185 -11.86 7.03 -38.22
CA SER A 185 -13.32 6.98 -38.35
C SER A 185 -13.89 8.08 -39.27
N GLY A 186 -13.07 9.07 -39.67
CA GLY A 186 -13.46 10.18 -40.55
C GLY A 186 -13.13 9.98 -42.03
N GLU A 187 -12.37 8.95 -42.41
CA GLU A 187 -11.80 8.79 -43.76
C GLU A 187 -12.41 7.63 -44.57
N VAL A 188 -13.72 7.36 -44.40
CA VAL A 188 -14.45 6.37 -45.22
C VAL A 188 -15.73 6.95 -45.81
N LEU A 189 -15.70 8.14 -46.42
CA LEU A 189 -16.84 8.65 -47.21
C LEU A 189 -16.43 9.70 -48.27
N SER A 190 -15.45 9.42 -49.14
CA SER A 190 -15.30 10.21 -50.38
C SER A 190 -14.46 9.54 -51.48
N GLU A 191 -14.91 8.43 -52.05
CA GLU A 191 -14.39 8.01 -53.36
C GLU A 191 -15.38 7.20 -54.21
N VAL A 192 -16.47 7.82 -54.65
CA VAL A 192 -17.15 7.42 -55.90
C VAL A 192 -17.73 8.67 -56.54
N VAL A 193 -17.14 9.14 -57.66
CA VAL A 193 -17.82 9.56 -58.90
C VAL A 193 -16.77 10.11 -59.88
N GLY A 194 -16.54 9.35 -60.96
CA GLY A 194 -16.44 9.88 -62.32
C GLY A 194 -15.08 10.43 -62.82
N ARG A 195 -14.23 9.56 -63.36
CA ARG A 195 -13.29 9.97 -64.44
C ARG A 195 -13.95 9.73 -65.80
N PRO A 196 -14.08 10.73 -66.70
CA PRO A 196 -14.39 10.48 -68.10
C PRO A 196 -13.11 10.14 -68.88
N ARG A 197 -13.23 9.19 -69.81
CA ARG A 197 -12.17 8.72 -70.72
C ARG A 197 -11.82 9.77 -71.79
N PRO A 198 -10.58 9.79 -72.31
CA PRO A 198 -10.19 10.70 -73.37
C PRO A 198 -10.69 10.19 -74.74
N VAL A 199 -11.19 11.11 -75.57
CA VAL A 199 -11.52 10.84 -76.97
C VAL A 199 -10.35 11.35 -77.83
N SER A 200 -9.68 10.43 -78.51
CA SER A 200 -8.64 10.72 -79.50
C SER A 200 -9.24 11.46 -80.70
N ARG A 201 -8.62 12.58 -81.08
CA ARG A 201 -8.95 13.34 -82.28
C ARG A 201 -8.18 12.74 -83.47
N LEU A 202 -8.91 12.28 -84.49
CA LEU A 202 -8.38 11.99 -85.83
C LEU A 202 -8.65 13.20 -86.73
N LEU A 203 -7.70 13.43 -87.63
CA LEU A 203 -7.55 14.48 -88.66
C LEU A 203 -6.76 15.71 -88.21
#